data_AF-A0A938WBU6-F1
#
_entry.id   AF-A0A938WBU6-F1
#
_cell.length_a   1.000
_cell.length_b   1.000
_cell.length_c   1.000
_cell.angle_alpha   90.00
_cell.angle_beta   90.00
_cell.angle_gamma   90.00
#
_symmetry.space_group_name_H-M   'P 1'
#
loop_
_entity.id
_entity.type
_entity.pdbx_description
1 polymer ?
#
loop_
_entity_poly.entity_id
_entity_poly.type
_entity_poly.pdbx_seq_one_letter_code
_entity_poly.pdbx_strand_id
1 'polypeptide(L)'
;MTASTPSSPIGASAMAEPRFRITRIRRQGWLASGLAVLLSLVGMALCWSNPRIGAPLRPGLDFTGGTQLQIERSCSGSACASLTVGAVQQRL
;
A
#
# COMPACT_ATOMS: atom_id res chain seq x y z
N MET A 1 34.07 56.50 7.95
CA MET A 1 32.82 55.76 7.75
C MET A 1 33.16 54.43 7.09
N THR A 2 33.26 53.35 7.85
CA THR A 2 33.32 51.97 7.34
C THR A 2 32.64 51.10 8.40
N ALA A 3 31.37 50.78 8.17
CA ALA A 3 30.62 49.86 9.01
C ALA A 3 30.98 48.43 8.60
N SER A 4 31.56 47.66 9.52
CA SER A 4 31.75 46.22 9.38
C SER A 4 30.47 45.50 9.78
N THR A 5 29.78 44.95 8.80
CA THR A 5 28.63 44.04 8.97
C THR A 5 29.11 42.72 9.60
N PRO A 6 28.51 42.23 10.70
CA PRO A 6 28.78 40.88 11.16
C PRO A 6 28.08 39.87 10.23
N SER A 7 28.85 38.92 9.71
CA SER A 7 28.36 37.78 8.94
C SER A 7 27.53 36.85 9.84
N SER A 8 26.27 36.62 9.46
CA SER A 8 25.37 35.66 10.10
C SER A 8 25.97 34.24 10.07
N PRO A 9 26.01 33.50 11.19
CA PRO A 9 26.40 32.10 11.17
C PRO A 9 25.32 31.30 10.44
N ILE A 10 25.66 30.80 9.26
CA ILE A 10 24.84 29.90 8.46
C ILE A 10 24.59 28.64 9.31
N GLY A 11 23.33 28.48 9.71
CA GLY A 11 22.66 27.23 10.07
C GLY A 11 23.55 26.09 10.55
N ALA A 12 23.99 26.16 11.80
CA ALA A 12 24.21 24.95 12.57
C ALA A 12 22.82 24.33 12.80
N SER A 13 22.35 23.51 11.87
CA SER A 13 21.25 22.58 12.12
C SER A 13 21.68 21.69 13.28
N ALA A 14 21.36 22.12 14.50
CA ALA A 14 21.56 21.37 15.71
C ALA A 14 20.79 20.06 15.51
N MET A 15 21.54 19.01 15.17
CA MET A 15 21.03 17.65 15.06
C MET A 15 20.62 17.27 16.47
N ALA A 16 19.36 17.55 16.81
CA ALA A 16 18.84 17.38 18.15
C ALA A 16 19.11 15.95 18.60
N GLU A 17 19.79 15.79 19.74
CA GLU A 17 20.09 14.45 20.24
C GLU A 17 18.77 13.72 20.48
N PRO A 18 18.56 12.55 19.86
CA PRO A 18 17.31 11.83 20.05
C PRO A 18 17.19 11.45 21.52
N ARG A 19 16.13 11.98 22.17
CA ARG A 19 15.73 11.69 23.56
C ARG A 19 15.69 10.20 23.91
N PHE A 20 15.56 9.34 22.90
CA PHE A 20 15.54 7.89 23.03
C PHE A 20 16.69 7.27 22.24
N ARG A 21 17.66 6.67 22.94
CA ARG A 21 18.70 5.85 22.31
C ARG A 21 18.15 4.46 21.99
N ILE A 22 17.53 4.34 20.81
CA ILE A 22 16.97 3.09 20.25
C ILE A 22 17.96 1.91 20.34
N THR A 23 19.26 2.17 20.14
CA THR A 23 20.31 1.14 20.15
C THR A 23 20.50 0.48 21.51
N ARG A 24 20.25 1.20 22.62
CA ARG A 24 20.34 0.67 24.00
C ARG A 24 19.22 -0.32 24.32
N ILE A 25 18.02 -0.06 23.80
CA ILE A 25 16.80 -0.83 24.05
C ILE A 25 16.53 -1.83 22.90
N ARG A 26 17.47 -1.96 21.95
CA ARG A 26 17.31 -2.73 20.72
C ARG A 26 16.77 -4.14 20.95
N ARG A 27 17.32 -4.89 21.92
CA ARG A 27 16.87 -6.25 22.25
C ARG A 27 15.43 -6.29 22.76
N GLN A 28 15.05 -5.35 23.62
CA GLN A 28 13.66 -5.23 24.11
C GLN A 28 12.71 -4.86 22.98
N GLY A 29 13.14 -3.99 22.05
CA GLY A 29 12.39 -3.66 20.84
C GLY A 29 12.15 -4.88 19.96
N TRP A 30 13.19 -5.67 19.68
CA TRP A 30 13.05 -6.92 18.92
C TRP A 30 12.11 -7.92 19.61
N LEU A 31 12.19 -8.05 20.93
CA LEU A 31 11.31 -8.93 21.70
C LEU A 31 9.86 -8.47 21.64
N ALA A 32 9.59 -7.18 21.81
CA ALA A 32 8.24 -6.62 21.73
C ALA A 32 7.63 -6.80 20.33
N SER A 33 8.39 -6.48 19.28
CA SER A 33 7.95 -6.68 17.89
C SER A 33 7.74 -8.17 17.57
N GLY A 34 8.66 -9.04 17.99
CA GLY A 34 8.54 -10.48 17.80
C GLY A 34 7.31 -11.04 18.50
N LEU A 35 7.03 -10.60 19.73
CA LEU A 35 5.85 -10.98 20.49
C LEU A 35 4.55 -10.53 19.79
N ALA A 36 4.52 -9.30 19.28
CA ALA A 36 3.37 -8.79 18.55
C ALA A 36 3.08 -9.61 17.27
N VAL A 37 4.12 -9.96 16.51
CA VAL A 37 4.00 -10.85 15.34
C VAL A 37 3.48 -12.22 15.75
N LEU A 38 4.02 -12.80 16.82
CA LEU A 38 3.62 -14.12 17.30
C LEU A 38 2.15 -14.14 17.75
N LEU A 39 1.70 -13.12 18.48
CA LEU A 39 0.29 -12.93 18.84
C LEU A 39 -0.62 -12.83 17.61
N SER A 40 -0.16 -12.13 16.56
CA SER A 40 -0.91 -11.97 15.32
C SER A 40 -1.07 -13.30 14.58
N LEU A 41 -0.01 -14.11 14.52
CA LEU A 41 -0.05 -15.45 13.92
C LEU A 41 -0.97 -16.40 14.70
N VAL A 42 -0.93 -16.35 16.03
CA VAL A 42 -1.84 -17.14 16.89
C VAL A 42 -3.29 -16.75 16.62
N GLY A 43 -3.60 -15.44 16.59
CA GLY A 43 -4.94 -14.95 16.27
C GLY A 43 -5.41 -15.43 14.89
N MET A 44 -4.55 -15.37 13.88
CA MET A 44 -4.87 -15.84 12.54
C MET A 44 -5.15 -17.36 12.49
N ALA A 45 -4.34 -18.17 13.19
CA ALA A 45 -4.55 -19.61 13.30
C ALA A 45 -5.87 -19.97 14.03
N LEU A 46 -6.23 -19.20 15.06
CA LEU A 46 -7.49 -19.37 15.78
C LEU A 46 -8.69 -19.02 14.90
N CYS A 47 -8.62 -17.92 14.13
CA CYS A 47 -9.67 -17.54 13.17
C CYS A 47 -9.86 -18.59 12.07
N TRP A 48 -8.78 -19.25 11.64
CA TRP A 48 -8.87 -20.33 10.66
C TRP A 48 -9.51 -21.60 11.24
N SER A 49 -9.06 -22.02 12.43
CA SER A 49 -9.46 -23.30 13.04
C SER A 49 -10.84 -23.27 13.69
N ASN A 50 -11.36 -22.09 14.06
CA ASN A 50 -12.65 -21.95 14.72
C ASN A 50 -13.72 -21.42 13.77
N PRO A 51 -14.55 -22.28 13.17
CA PRO A 51 -15.63 -21.87 12.27
C PRO A 51 -16.74 -21.04 12.96
N ARG A 52 -16.72 -20.94 14.29
CA ARG A 52 -17.61 -20.04 15.06
C ARG A 52 -17.19 -18.58 14.98
N ILE A 53 -15.92 -18.30 14.71
CA ILE A 53 -15.42 -16.96 14.47
C ILE A 53 -15.79 -16.64 13.04
N GLY A 54 -16.94 -15.98 12.83
CA GLY A 54 -17.54 -15.66 11.53
C GLY A 54 -16.71 -14.73 10.61
N ALA A 55 -15.41 -14.61 10.87
CA ALA A 55 -14.41 -14.07 9.98
C ALA A 55 -13.44 -15.20 9.56
N PRO A 56 -13.90 -16.20 8.77
CA PRO A 56 -12.97 -17.06 8.07
C PRO A 56 -12.25 -16.18 7.06
N LEU A 57 -11.09 -15.64 7.48
CA LEU A 57 -10.09 -15.10 6.57
C LEU A 57 -9.61 -16.29 5.74
N ARG A 58 -10.43 -16.72 4.78
CA ARG A 58 -9.99 -17.63 3.73
C ARG A 58 -8.75 -16.96 3.17
N PRO A 59 -7.56 -17.57 3.22
CA PRO A 59 -6.40 -17.04 2.52
C PRO A 59 -6.61 -17.24 1.01
N GLY A 60 -7.61 -16.58 0.49
CA GLY A 60 -7.83 -16.35 -0.91
C GLY A 60 -7.80 -14.84 -1.04
N LEU A 61 -6.92 -14.35 -1.90
CA LEU A 61 -7.22 -13.15 -2.64
C LEU A 61 -8.63 -13.39 -3.18
N ASP A 62 -9.63 -12.62 -2.73
CA ASP A 62 -11.06 -12.89 -2.87
C ASP A 62 -11.52 -12.86 -4.35
N PHE A 63 -11.05 -13.86 -5.10
CA PHE A 63 -11.29 -14.15 -6.50
C PHE A 63 -11.96 -15.53 -6.62
N THR A 64 -12.59 -16.02 -5.54
CA THR A 64 -13.37 -17.27 -5.54
C THR A 64 -14.87 -17.02 -5.29
N GLY A 65 -15.33 -15.78 -5.52
CA GLY A 65 -16.71 -15.37 -5.24
C GLY A 65 -17.26 -14.27 -6.13
N GLY A 66 -16.67 -14.01 -7.30
CA GLY A 66 -17.16 -13.02 -8.26
C GLY A 66 -17.48 -13.66 -9.60
N THR A 67 -18.63 -13.34 -10.18
CA THR A 67 -18.95 -13.69 -11.56
C THR A 67 -18.07 -12.84 -12.47
N GLN A 68 -17.10 -13.46 -13.16
CA GLN A 68 -16.33 -12.76 -14.18
C GLN A 68 -17.23 -12.52 -15.40
N LEU A 69 -17.85 -11.34 -15.50
CA LEU A 69 -18.56 -10.92 -16.71
C LEU A 69 -17.54 -10.44 -17.75
N GLN A 70 -17.10 -11.35 -18.61
CA GLN A 70 -16.47 -10.97 -19.87
C GLN A 70 -17.58 -10.58 -20.85
N ILE A 71 -17.80 -9.28 -21.03
CA ILE A 71 -18.70 -8.76 -22.07
C ILE A 71 -17.90 -8.58 -23.34
N GLU A 72 -18.05 -9.51 -24.28
CA GLU A 72 -17.59 -9.34 -25.65
C GLU A 72 -18.75 -8.85 -26.51
N ARG A 73 -18.48 -7.91 -27.43
CA ARG A 73 -19.50 -7.43 -28.37
C ARG A 73 -19.80 -8.55 -29.36
N SER A 74 -21.04 -9.06 -29.37
CA SER A 74 -21.48 -10.01 -30.39
C SER A 74 -21.61 -9.28 -31.73
N CYS A 75 -20.55 -9.35 -32.53
CA CYS A 75 -20.52 -8.85 -33.89
C CYS A 75 -21.10 -9.91 -34.84
N SER A 76 -22.41 -10.15 -34.80
CA SER A 76 -23.06 -10.95 -35.83
C SER A 76 -23.31 -10.09 -37.09
N GLY A 77 -22.47 -10.25 -38.11
CA GLY A 77 -22.63 -9.61 -39.43
C GLY A 77 -21.90 -8.27 -39.59
N SER A 78 -22.42 -7.38 -40.44
CA SER A 78 -21.81 -6.10 -40.83
C SER A 78 -21.77 -5.03 -39.72
N ALA A 79 -22.26 -5.35 -38.51
CA ALA A 79 -22.32 -4.43 -37.37
C ALA A 79 -20.94 -4.08 -36.77
N CYS A 80 -19.89 -4.81 -37.14
CA CYS A 80 -18.51 -4.50 -36.77
C CYS A 80 -17.66 -4.29 -38.02
N ALA A 81 -17.94 -3.19 -38.72
CA ALA A 81 -17.03 -2.68 -39.74
C ALA A 81 -15.69 -2.29 -39.11
N SER A 82 -14.58 -2.46 -39.84
CA SER A 82 -13.27 -2.01 -39.39
C SER A 82 -13.29 -0.49 -39.20
N LEU A 83 -13.05 -0.03 -37.96
CA LEU A 83 -12.90 1.40 -37.71
C LEU A 83 -11.61 1.87 -38.39
N THR A 84 -11.76 2.57 -39.50
CA THR A 84 -10.68 3.31 -40.15
C THR A 84 -10.62 4.71 -39.55
N VAL A 85 -9.41 5.16 -39.20
CA VAL A 85 -9.17 6.43 -38.50
C VAL A 85 -9.83 7.62 -39.21
N GLY A 86 -9.87 7.60 -40.55
CA GLY A 86 -10.51 8.64 -41.35
C GLY A 86 -12.02 8.82 -41.09
N ALA A 87 -12.74 7.75 -40.73
CA ALA A 87 -14.18 7.81 -40.47
C ALA A 87 -14.52 8.52 -39.14
N VAL A 88 -13.60 8.52 -38.18
CA VAL A 88 -13.78 9.17 -36.87
C VAL A 88 -13.52 10.67 -36.95
N GLN A 89 -12.52 11.08 -37.74
CA GLN A 89 -12.12 12.48 -37.87
C GLN A 89 -13.18 13.35 -38.58
N GLN A 90 -14.02 12.75 -39.41
CA GLN A 90 -15.01 13.45 -40.23
C GLN A 90 -16.35 13.71 -39.51
N ARG A 91 -16.50 13.20 -38.28
CA ARG A 91 -17.68 13.38 -37.41
C ARG A 91 -17.46 14.36 -36.26
N LEU A 92 -16.25 14.92 -36.16
CA LEU A 92 -15.90 16.08 -35.34
C LEU A 92 -15.99 17.35 -36.20
#